data_AF-A0A2S2PML1-F1
#
_entry.id   AF-A0A2S2PML1-F1
#
_cell.length_a   1.000
_cell.length_b   1.000
_cell.length_c   1.000
_cell.angle_alpha   90.00
_cell.angle_beta   90.00
_cell.angle_gamma   90.00
#
_symmetry.space_group_name_H-M   'P 1'
#
loop_
_entity.id
_entity.type
_entity.pdbx_description
1 polymer ?
#
loop_
_entity_poly.entity_id
_entity_poly.type
_entity_poly.pdbx_seq_one_letter_code
_entity_poly.pdbx_strand_id
1 'polypeptide(L)'
;MEKLETIILTETWNDLLGAINKTSLSLQDNTITMDVAIKLFASLSEYIGNARNNFDQYESAAKEINPNSDYKDKFQRKRIRSTRITFLEKPSETVQLDGKEKFYVETFLPIIDTLNTHLMQRSESLMNALIFLLNYKQLNLII
;
A
#
# COMPACT_ATOMS: atom_id res chain seq x y z
N MET A 1 21.08 9.48 5.79
CA MET A 1 19.72 8.92 5.69
C MET A 1 19.11 9.41 4.37
N GLU A 2 19.82 9.20 3.25
CA GLU A 2 19.61 9.93 1.98
C GLU A 2 19.43 8.97 0.79
N LYS A 3 18.74 7.85 1.02
CA LYS A 3 18.47 6.92 -0.06
C LYS A 3 17.19 7.33 -0.75
N LEU A 4 17.18 7.28 -2.08
CA LEU A 4 16.01 7.59 -2.90
C LEU A 4 14.77 6.82 -2.40
N GLU A 5 14.94 5.54 -2.08
CA GLU A 5 13.87 4.68 -1.55
C GLU A 5 13.24 5.22 -0.26
N THR A 6 14.02 5.84 0.62
CA THR A 6 13.51 6.41 1.88
C THR A 6 12.67 7.65 1.64
N ILE A 7 13.07 8.50 0.69
CA ILE A 7 12.31 9.69 0.31
C ILE A 7 11.00 9.26 -0.36
N ILE A 8 11.05 8.30 -1.29
CA ILE A 8 9.85 7.73 -1.92
C ILE A 8 8.89 7.20 -0.85
N LEU A 9 9.39 6.38 0.09
CA LEU A 9 8.54 5.85 1.17
C LEU A 9 7.95 6.98 2.02
N THR A 10 8.70 8.03 2.30
CA THR A 10 8.21 9.14 3.11
C THR A 10 7.09 9.90 2.41
N GLU A 11 7.25 10.21 1.11
CA GLU A 11 6.20 10.85 0.31
C GLU A 11 4.94 9.97 0.22
N THR A 12 5.12 8.67 -0.02
CA THR A 12 3.99 7.72 -0.10
C THR A 12 3.24 7.63 1.23
N TRP A 13 3.94 7.50 2.36
CA TRP A 13 3.31 7.42 3.66
C TRP A 13 2.65 8.75 4.04
N ASN A 14 3.25 9.89 3.70
CA ASN A 14 2.66 11.19 3.96
C ASN A 14 1.29 11.35 3.27
N ASP A 15 1.19 10.95 1.99
CA ASP A 15 -0.09 10.97 1.27
C ASP A 15 -1.12 10.00 1.87
N LEU A 16 -0.74 8.72 2.00
CA LEU A 16 -1.64 7.67 2.47
C LEU A 16 -2.13 7.93 3.90
N LEU A 17 -1.24 8.31 4.82
CA LEU A 17 -1.62 8.64 6.20
C LEU A 17 -2.47 9.92 6.25
N GLY A 18 -2.21 10.89 5.37
CA GLY A 18 -3.03 12.08 5.24
C GLY A 18 -4.49 11.74 4.87
N ALA A 19 -4.68 10.87 3.86
CA ALA A 19 -6.00 10.40 3.46
C ALA A 19 -6.70 9.60 4.58
N ILE A 20 -5.97 8.66 5.22
CA ILE A 20 -6.48 7.87 6.34
C ILE A 20 -6.91 8.77 7.50
N ASN A 21 -6.09 9.77 7.84
CA ASN A 21 -6.38 10.68 8.95
C ASN A 21 -7.63 11.52 8.67
N LYS A 22 -7.79 12.07 7.45
CA LYS A 22 -9.00 12.81 7.05
C LYS A 22 -10.26 11.96 7.18
N THR A 23 -10.20 10.72 6.70
CA THR A 23 -11.30 9.76 6.84
C THR A 23 -11.56 9.43 8.30
N SER A 24 -10.51 9.21 9.10
CA SER A 24 -10.64 8.90 10.53
C SER A 24 -11.32 10.04 11.31
N LEU A 25 -10.95 11.30 11.04
CA LEU A 25 -11.59 12.46 11.65
C LEU A 25 -13.06 12.57 11.25
N SER A 26 -13.37 12.30 9.98
CA SER A 26 -14.75 12.32 9.48
C SER A 26 -15.62 11.24 10.14
N LEU A 27 -15.07 10.06 10.39
CA LEU A 27 -15.74 8.95 11.07
C LEU A 27 -15.96 9.18 12.57
N GLN A 28 -15.19 10.08 13.18
CA GLN A 28 -15.32 10.43 14.60
C GLN A 28 -16.36 11.54 14.83
N ASP A 29 -16.97 12.08 13.78
CA ASP A 29 -18.06 13.04 13.90
C ASP A 29 -19.30 12.38 14.52
N ASN A 30 -19.84 12.98 15.59
CA ASN A 30 -21.02 12.48 16.30
C ASN A 30 -22.30 12.47 15.45
N THR A 31 -22.30 13.16 14.32
CA THR A 31 -23.43 13.28 13.40
C THR A 31 -23.37 12.27 12.24
N ILE A 32 -22.30 11.47 12.14
CA ILE A 32 -22.14 10.57 11.01
C ILE A 32 -23.14 9.41 11.05
N THR A 33 -23.76 9.14 9.91
CA THR A 33 -24.60 7.94 9.74
C THR A 33 -23.75 6.76 9.29
N MET A 34 -24.18 5.56 9.64
CA MET A 34 -23.45 4.33 9.31
C MET A 34 -23.32 4.13 7.78
N ASP A 35 -24.32 4.54 6.99
CA ASP A 35 -24.24 4.53 5.51
C ASP A 35 -23.13 5.43 4.98
N VAL A 36 -22.96 6.62 5.57
CA VAL A 36 -21.88 7.55 5.21
C VAL A 36 -20.53 6.98 5.61
N ALA A 37 -20.43 6.34 6.78
CA ALA A 37 -19.21 5.68 7.22
C ALA A 37 -18.76 4.59 6.24
N ILE A 38 -19.67 3.74 5.75
CA ILE A 38 -19.36 2.71 4.74
C ILE A 38 -18.84 3.34 3.44
N LYS A 39 -19.49 4.41 2.96
CA LYS A 39 -19.05 5.13 1.75
C LYS A 39 -17.67 5.75 1.91
N LEU A 40 -17.35 6.30 3.08
CA LEU A 40 -16.03 6.84 3.38
C LEU A 40 -14.95 5.76 3.35
N PHE A 41 -15.21 4.58 3.91
CA PHE A 41 -14.27 3.45 3.83
C PHE A 41 -14.08 2.96 2.39
N ALA A 42 -15.16 2.84 1.61
CA ALA A 42 -15.07 2.45 0.20
C ALA A 42 -14.23 3.46 -0.62
N SER A 43 -14.48 4.76 -0.44
CA SER A 43 -13.72 5.81 -1.10
C SER A 43 -12.24 5.81 -0.68
N LEU A 44 -11.94 5.58 0.60
CA LEU A 44 -10.56 5.46 1.08
C LEU A 44 -9.85 4.22 0.48
N SER A 45 -10.53 3.08 0.40
CA SER A 45 -9.97 1.87 -0.20
C SER A 45 -9.69 2.06 -1.69
N GLU A 46 -10.59 2.71 -2.43
CA GLU A 46 -10.38 3.05 -3.84
C GLU A 46 -9.18 4.01 -4.00
N TYR A 47 -9.09 5.04 -3.15
CA TYR A 47 -7.97 5.98 -3.15
C TYR A 47 -6.62 5.27 -2.95
N ILE A 48 -6.52 4.40 -1.94
CA ILE A 48 -5.30 3.66 -1.62
C ILE A 48 -4.97 2.65 -2.70
N GLY A 49 -5.98 1.96 -3.26
CA GLY A 49 -5.80 1.08 -4.42
C GLY A 49 -5.23 1.84 -5.62
N ASN A 50 -5.70 3.07 -5.88
CA ASN A 50 -5.20 3.91 -6.96
C ASN A 50 -3.79 4.45 -6.71
N ALA A 51 -3.36 4.60 -5.45
CA ALA A 51 -1.99 5.00 -5.13
C ALA A 51 -0.93 4.05 -5.70
N ARG A 52 -1.30 2.78 -5.94
CA ARG A 52 -0.46 1.79 -6.64
C ARG A 52 0.00 2.29 -8.01
N ASN A 53 -0.87 2.98 -8.74
CA ASN A 53 -0.59 3.47 -10.09
C ASN A 53 0.22 4.78 -10.09
N ASN A 54 0.38 5.43 -8.92
CA ASN A 54 1.04 6.72 -8.78
C ASN A 54 2.53 6.60 -8.43
N PHE A 55 3.11 5.39 -8.51
CA PHE A 55 4.52 5.17 -8.17
C PHE A 55 5.48 6.16 -8.83
N ASP A 56 5.32 6.39 -10.14
CA ASP A 56 6.18 7.29 -10.90
C ASP A 56 6.08 8.76 -10.41
N GLN A 57 4.94 9.16 -9.86
CA GLN A 57 4.77 10.49 -9.27
C GLN A 57 5.58 10.63 -7.98
N TYR A 58 5.51 9.62 -7.10
CA TYR A 58 6.30 9.58 -5.87
C TYR A 58 7.81 9.51 -6.15
N GLU A 59 8.20 8.72 -7.16
CA GLU A 59 9.59 8.66 -7.61
C GLU A 59 10.07 10.02 -8.14
N SER A 60 9.25 10.70 -8.94
CA SER A 60 9.58 12.01 -9.48
C SER A 60 9.74 13.06 -8.38
N ALA A 61 8.80 13.12 -7.42
CA ALA A 61 8.88 14.00 -6.27
C ALA A 61 10.15 13.74 -5.43
N ALA A 62 10.50 12.47 -5.23
CA ALA A 62 11.73 12.11 -4.52
C ALA A 62 12.99 12.54 -5.26
N LYS A 63 13.02 12.44 -6.60
CA LYS A 63 14.13 12.89 -7.44
C LYS A 63 14.23 14.42 -7.50
N GLU A 64 13.13 15.16 -7.39
CA GLU A 64 13.18 16.62 -7.25
C GLU A 64 13.85 17.04 -5.93
N ILE A 65 13.56 16.32 -4.83
CA ILE A 65 14.16 16.59 -3.52
C ILE A 65 15.64 16.21 -3.49
N ASN A 66 16.01 15.07 -4.11
CA ASN A 66 17.40 14.63 -4.18
C ASN A 66 17.79 14.06 -5.56
N PRO A 67 18.16 14.93 -6.52
CA PRO A 67 18.46 14.52 -7.90
C PRO A 67 19.65 13.58 -8.04
N ASN A 68 20.59 13.64 -7.09
CA ASN A 68 21.82 12.84 -7.12
C ASN A 68 21.66 11.47 -6.43
N SER A 69 20.49 11.18 -5.86
CA SER A 69 20.22 9.90 -5.22
C SER A 69 19.83 8.83 -6.23
N ASP A 70 20.27 7.61 -5.97
CA ASP A 70 19.99 6.45 -6.81
C ASP A 70 19.56 5.26 -5.96
N TYR A 71 18.94 4.27 -6.60
CA TYR A 71 18.53 3.05 -5.92
C TYR A 71 19.74 2.30 -5.36
N LYS A 72 19.59 1.74 -4.15
CA LYS A 72 20.67 1.10 -3.39
C LYS A 72 21.34 -0.05 -4.14
N ASP A 73 20.61 -0.71 -5.03
CA ASP A 73 21.09 -1.87 -5.79
C ASP A 73 22.04 -1.53 -6.94
N LYS A 74 22.20 -0.24 -7.32
CA LYS A 74 23.30 0.15 -8.22
C LYS A 74 24.68 0.02 -7.56
N PHE A 75 24.75 0.03 -6.21
CA PHE A 75 26.02 0.03 -5.47
C PHE A 75 26.31 -1.29 -4.72
N GLN A 76 25.41 -2.27 -4.75
CA GLN A 76 25.66 -3.56 -4.10
C GLN A 76 26.46 -4.50 -5.03
N ARG A 77 27.69 -4.84 -4.63
CA ARG A 77 28.51 -5.85 -5.31
C ARG A 77 27.75 -7.18 -5.38
N LYS A 78 27.50 -7.65 -6.60
CA LYS A 78 26.93 -8.96 -6.89
C LYS A 78 27.81 -10.05 -6.26
N ARG A 79 27.27 -10.79 -5.27
CA ARG A 79 27.93 -12.01 -4.78
C ARG A 79 27.71 -13.11 -5.82
N ILE A 80 28.64 -13.25 -6.75
CA ILE A 80 28.67 -14.41 -7.65
C ILE A 80 28.96 -15.64 -6.77
N ARG A 81 27.94 -16.48 -6.52
CA ARG A 81 28.20 -17.82 -6.00
C ARG A 81 28.91 -18.59 -7.10
N SER A 82 30.10 -19.11 -6.80
CA SER A 82 30.70 -20.17 -7.59
C SER A 82 29.73 -21.36 -7.57
N THR A 83 28.97 -21.55 -8.64
CA THR A 83 28.29 -22.81 -8.92
C THR A 83 29.31 -23.70 -9.62
N ARG A 84 29.52 -24.92 -9.11
CA ARG A 84 30.18 -25.96 -9.91
C ARG A 84 29.19 -26.31 -11.01
N ILE A 85 29.32 -25.68 -12.17
CA ILE A 85 28.50 -25.98 -13.34
C ILE A 85 28.86 -27.39 -13.76
N THR A 86 27.95 -28.34 -13.57
CA THR A 86 28.07 -29.66 -14.22
C THR A 86 27.67 -29.44 -15.68
N PHE A 87 28.38 -30.06 -16.63
CA PHE A 87 28.26 -29.87 -18.10
C PHE A 87 26.83 -29.87 -18.69
N LEU A 88 25.84 -30.38 -17.96
CA LEU A 88 24.43 -30.48 -18.35
C LEU A 88 23.53 -29.35 -17.83
N GLU A 89 23.97 -28.53 -16.88
CA GLU A 89 23.19 -27.40 -16.37
C GLU A 89 23.47 -26.16 -17.21
N LYS A 90 22.51 -25.77 -18.05
CA LYS A 90 22.50 -24.42 -18.63
C LYS A 90 22.41 -23.42 -17.46
N PRO A 91 23.14 -22.29 -17.50
CA PRO A 91 23.01 -21.26 -16.48
C PRO A 91 21.54 -20.87 -16.38
N SER A 92 20.93 -21.05 -15.20
CA SER A 92 19.61 -20.47 -14.96
C SER A 92 19.77 -18.97 -15.04
N GLU A 93 19.18 -18.34 -16.06
CA GLU A 93 19.09 -16.89 -16.17
C GLU A 93 18.20 -16.42 -15.01
N THR A 94 18.83 -16.09 -13.88
CA THR A 94 18.15 -15.37 -12.82
C THR A 94 17.76 -14.02 -13.42
N VAL A 95 16.45 -13.81 -13.64
CA VAL A 95 15.90 -12.51 -14.09
C VAL A 95 16.44 -11.43 -13.15
N GLN A 96 17.31 -10.56 -13.67
CA GLN A 96 17.89 -9.47 -12.88
C GLN A 96 16.95 -8.28 -12.97
N LEU A 97 16.20 -8.02 -11.90
CA LEU A 97 15.35 -6.83 -11.79
C LEU A 97 16.23 -5.60 -11.56
N ASP A 98 15.89 -4.49 -12.22
CA ASP A 98 16.51 -3.19 -11.95
C ASP A 98 16.23 -2.73 -10.51
N GLY A 99 17.07 -1.85 -9.96
CA GLY A 99 16.88 -1.35 -8.58
C GLY A 99 15.50 -0.72 -8.35
N LYS A 100 14.97 -0.03 -9.37
CA LYS A 100 13.60 0.48 -9.41
C LYS A 100 12.56 -0.64 -9.35
N GLU A 101 12.66 -1.61 -10.26
CA GLU A 101 11.70 -2.72 -10.37
C GLU A 101 11.67 -3.57 -9.11
N LYS A 102 12.85 -3.85 -8.54
CA LYS A 102 12.95 -4.60 -7.30
C LYS A 102 12.30 -3.86 -6.14
N PHE A 103 12.59 -2.57 -5.96
CA PHE A 103 11.96 -1.78 -4.91
C PHE A 103 10.43 -1.69 -5.12
N TYR A 104 9.99 -1.48 -6.36
CA TYR A 104 8.59 -1.43 -6.72
C TYR A 104 7.86 -2.75 -6.36
N VAL A 105 8.39 -3.89 -6.79
CA VAL A 105 7.76 -5.20 -6.62
C VAL A 105 7.90 -5.73 -5.20
N GLU A 106 9.07 -5.60 -4.56
CA GLU A 106 9.33 -6.21 -3.25
C GLU A 106 8.88 -5.33 -2.08
N THR A 107 8.74 -4.02 -2.28
CA THR A 107 8.45 -3.07 -1.18
C THR A 107 7.19 -2.26 -1.42
N PHE A 108 7.13 -1.51 -2.52
CA PHE A 108 6.02 -0.58 -2.75
C PHE A 108 4.67 -1.30 -2.94
N LEU A 109 4.61 -2.31 -3.81
CA LEU A 109 3.40 -3.08 -4.06
C LEU A 109 2.87 -3.78 -2.78
N PRO A 110 3.70 -4.53 -2.02
CA PRO A 110 3.23 -5.16 -0.79
C PRO A 110 2.71 -4.18 0.25
N ILE A 111 3.31 -2.99 0.40
CA ILE A 111 2.84 -1.98 1.36
C ILE A 111 1.41 -1.55 1.03
N ILE A 112 1.14 -1.21 -0.23
CA ILE A 112 -0.19 -0.75 -0.65
C ILE A 112 -1.21 -1.88 -0.58
N ASP A 113 -0.86 -3.08 -1.07
CA ASP A 113 -1.76 -4.21 -1.10
C ASP A 113 -2.12 -4.68 0.34
N THR A 114 -1.16 -4.71 1.25
CA THR A 114 -1.42 -5.06 2.67
C THR A 114 -2.28 -4.01 3.36
N LEU A 115 -1.98 -2.72 3.16
CA LEU A 115 -2.78 -1.63 3.72
C LEU A 115 -4.22 -1.69 3.22
N ASN A 116 -4.42 -1.87 1.92
CA ASN A 116 -5.76 -1.95 1.34
C ASN A 116 -6.52 -3.18 1.87
N THR A 117 -5.86 -4.34 1.96
CA THR A 117 -6.46 -5.57 2.52
C THR A 117 -6.95 -5.35 3.95
N HIS A 118 -6.15 -4.71 4.81
CA HIS A 118 -6.55 -4.43 6.19
C HIS A 118 -7.71 -3.42 6.29
N LEU A 119 -7.76 -2.44 5.38
CA LEU A 119 -8.87 -1.48 5.34
C LEU A 119 -10.17 -2.12 4.86
N MET A 120 -10.11 -3.01 3.85
CA MET A 120 -11.28 -3.77 3.40
C MET A 120 -11.82 -4.65 4.52
N GLN A 121 -10.95 -5.39 5.23
CA GLN A 121 -11.34 -6.20 6.39
C GLN A 121 -12.08 -5.37 7.46
N ARG A 122 -11.61 -4.15 7.72
CA ARG A 122 -12.24 -3.24 8.68
C ARG A 122 -13.61 -2.74 8.19
N SER A 123 -13.73 -2.43 6.91
CA SER A 123 -14.99 -2.02 6.29
C SER A 123 -16.05 -3.12 6.35
N GLU A 124 -15.66 -4.36 6.06
CA GLU A 124 -16.55 -5.53 6.15
C GLU A 124 -17.03 -5.77 7.58
N SER A 125 -16.15 -5.64 8.57
CA SER A 125 -16.53 -5.75 9.98
C SER A 125 -17.62 -4.73 10.38
N LEU A 126 -17.50 -3.49 9.91
CA LEU A 126 -18.50 -2.45 10.14
C LEU A 126 -19.82 -2.73 9.42
N MET A 127 -19.76 -3.22 8.18
CA MET A 127 -20.96 -3.64 7.43
C MET A 127 -21.70 -4.78 8.16
N ASN A 128 -20.98 -5.79 8.64
CA ASN A 128 -21.56 -6.90 9.39
C ASN A 128 -22.22 -6.44 10.69
N ALA A 129 -21.61 -5.49 11.41
CA ALA A 129 -22.20 -4.88 12.59
C ALA A 129 -23.50 -4.12 12.27
N LEU A 130 -23.56 -3.41 11.14
CA LEU A 130 -24.77 -2.72 10.68
C LEU A 130 -25.90 -3.71 10.41
N ILE A 131 -25.63 -4.77 9.64
CA ILE A 131 -26.62 -5.82 9.32
C ILE A 131 -27.19 -6.44 10.60
N PHE A 132 -26.31 -6.75 11.57
CA PHE A 132 -26.74 -7.27 12.87
C PHE A 132 -27.70 -6.32 13.60
N LEU A 133 -27.38 -5.02 13.66
CA LEU A 133 -28.22 -4.02 14.32
C LEU A 133 -29.57 -3.80 13.62
N LEU A 134 -29.60 -3.83 12.28
CA LEU A 134 -30.86 -3.73 11.52
C LEU A 134 -31.76 -4.93 11.77
N ASN A 135 -31.20 -6.14 11.74
CA ASN A 135 -31.95 -7.38 12.02
C ASN A 135 -32.49 -7.37 13.46
N TYR A 136 -31.68 -6.93 14.43
CA TYR A 136 -32.11 -6.81 15.82
C TYR A 136 -33.26 -5.80 16.00
N LYS A 137 -33.17 -4.63 15.34
CA LYS A 137 -34.26 -3.64 15.36
C LYS A 137 -35.55 -4.19 14.74
N GLN A 138 -35.48 -4.91 13.62
CA GLN A 138 -36.66 -5.52 13.00
C GLN A 138 -37.33 -6.55 13.92
N LEU A 139 -36.54 -7.40 14.58
CA LEU A 139 -37.06 -8.40 15.53
C LEU A 139 -37.78 -7.74 16.72
N ASN A 140 -37.23 -6.64 17.26
CA ASN A 140 -37.85 -5.91 18.38
C ASN A 140 -39.04 -5.02 18.00
N LEU A 141 -39.26 -4.75 16.71
CA LEU A 141 -40.44 -4.03 16.21
C LEU A 141 -41.64 -4.95 15.96
N ILE A 142 -41.43 -6.26 15.99
CA ILE A 142 -42.45 -7.30 15.74
C ILE A 142 -42.99 -7.89 17.06
N ILE A 143 -42.37 -7.58 18.20
CA ILE A 143 -42.78 -7.97 19.57
C ILE A 143 -43.42 -6.76 20.25
#